data_AF-A0A4Q2S5P5-F1
#
_entry.id   AF-A0A4Q2S5P5-F1
#
_cell.length_a   1.000
_cell.length_b   1.000
_cell.length_c   1.000
_cell.angle_alpha   90.00
_cell.angle_beta   90.00
_cell.angle_gamma   90.00
#
_symmetry.space_group_name_H-M   'P 1'
#
loop_
_entity.id
_entity.type
_entity.pdbx_description
1 polymer ?
#
loop_
_entity_poly.entity_id
_entity_poly.type
_entity_poly.pdbx_seq_one_letter_code
_entity_poly.pdbx_strand_id
1 'polypeptide(L)'
;MGTNKVILLLLALSGALVAWMFFGLDPEFRHLSGAGGFLDARLSGYEADAVRGLQAALADPARAEARDLLQLMYLGPDLVLPFALTLSLCLLFRGYAPGVVLYGRRLDVRHAWLLCLLPIAYGVFDYLENFGFLSYFPPAEPGPWLAENLPNVLPWVTRVKFVLLFVSALLALRVTVFSGRSDGR
;
A
#
# COMPACT_ATOMS: atom_id res chain seq x y z
N MET A 1 0.01 26.75 4.91
CA MET A 1 -0.94 25.77 5.49
C MET A 1 -0.27 25.11 6.69
N GLY A 2 -0.96 24.97 7.83
CA GLY A 2 -0.38 24.26 8.98
C GLY A 2 -0.20 22.77 8.70
N THR A 3 0.84 22.14 9.25
CA THR A 3 1.19 20.72 9.06
C THR A 3 -0.01 19.78 9.26
N ASN A 4 -0.88 20.07 10.23
CA ASN A 4 -2.09 19.28 10.49
C ASN A 4 -3.09 19.29 9.31
N LYS A 5 -3.23 20.41 8.59
CA LYS A 5 -4.09 20.50 7.40
C LYS A 5 -3.54 19.65 6.26
N VAL A 6 -2.22 19.64 6.08
CA VAL A 6 -1.56 18.81 5.06
C VAL A 6 -1.75 17.33 5.36
N ILE A 7 -1.56 16.91 6.62
CA ILE A 7 -1.80 15.53 7.06
C ILE A 7 -3.24 15.11 6.77
N LEU A 8 -4.22 15.93 7.14
CA LEU A 8 -5.64 15.63 6.89
C LEU A 8 -5.96 15.50 5.39
N LEU A 9 -5.37 16.37 4.55
CA LEU A 9 -5.56 16.28 3.09
C LEU A 9 -4.92 15.02 2.51
N LEU A 10 -3.73 14.63 2.96
CA LEU A 10 -3.08 13.40 2.53
C LEU A 10 -3.89 12.17 2.96
N LEU A 11 -4.39 12.14 4.19
CA LEU A 11 -5.24 11.05 4.67
C LEU A 11 -6.58 11.00 3.91
N ALA A 12 -7.19 12.14 3.64
CA ALA A 12 -8.42 12.22 2.84
C ALA A 12 -8.17 11.72 1.40
N LEU A 13 -7.04 12.11 0.79
CA LEU A 13 -6.61 11.62 -0.51
C LEU A 13 -6.40 10.11 -0.50
N SER A 14 -5.64 9.57 0.47
CA SER A 14 -5.43 8.13 0.62
C SER A 14 -6.75 7.39 0.79
N GLY A 15 -7.67 7.89 1.61
CA GLY A 15 -8.99 7.30 1.79
C GLY A 15 -9.84 7.33 0.51
N ALA A 16 -9.79 8.42 -0.24
CA ALA A 16 -10.49 8.53 -1.53
C ALA A 16 -9.91 7.58 -2.58
N LEU A 17 -8.59 7.43 -2.65
CA LEU A 17 -7.92 6.47 -3.54
C LEU A 17 -8.30 5.04 -3.18
N VAL A 18 -8.22 4.65 -1.90
CA VAL A 18 -8.67 3.33 -1.44
C VAL A 18 -10.13 3.10 -1.79
N ALA A 19 -11.02 4.07 -1.53
CA ALA A 19 -12.43 3.94 -1.87
C ALA A 19 -12.64 3.75 -3.38
N TRP A 20 -11.91 4.49 -4.21
CA TRP A 20 -12.01 4.34 -5.66
C TRP A 20 -11.51 2.97 -6.13
N MET A 21 -10.41 2.47 -5.58
CA MET A 21 -9.88 1.14 -5.88
C MET A 21 -10.89 0.04 -5.52
N PHE A 22 -11.46 0.08 -4.31
CA PHE A 22 -12.35 -0.99 -3.81
C PHE A 22 -13.78 -0.92 -4.35
N PHE A 23 -14.34 0.28 -4.53
CA PHE A 23 -15.74 0.45 -4.94
C PHE A 23 -15.91 0.77 -6.42
N GLY A 24 -14.84 1.23 -7.10
CA GLY A 24 -14.86 1.54 -8.52
C GLY A 24 -14.14 0.49 -9.35
N LEU A 25 -12.82 0.36 -9.14
CA LEU A 25 -11.97 -0.42 -10.04
C LEU A 25 -12.09 -1.93 -9.82
N ASP A 26 -12.09 -2.42 -8.57
CA ASP A 26 -12.16 -3.86 -8.28
C ASP A 26 -13.43 -4.53 -8.82
N PRO A 27 -14.65 -3.98 -8.62
CA PRO A 27 -15.87 -4.58 -9.17
C PRO A 27 -15.86 -4.65 -10.70
N GLU A 28 -15.35 -3.61 -11.37
CA GLU A 28 -15.24 -3.57 -12.83
C GLU A 28 -14.22 -4.61 -13.33
N PHE A 29 -13.06 -4.70 -12.66
CA PHE A 29 -12.04 -5.68 -12.99
C PHE A 29 -12.52 -7.12 -12.82
N ARG A 30 -13.32 -7.38 -11.78
CA ARG A 30 -13.97 -8.69 -11.57
C ARG A 30 -14.93 -9.06 -12.67
N HIS A 31 -15.61 -8.07 -13.24
CA HIS A 31 -16.56 -8.27 -14.32
C HIS A 31 -15.83 -8.55 -15.64
N LEU A 32 -14.82 -7.75 -15.97
CA LEU A 32 -14.06 -7.84 -17.21
C LEU A 32 -13.09 -9.03 -17.23
N SER A 33 -12.37 -9.26 -16.12
CA SER A 33 -11.52 -10.41 -15.94
C SER A 33 -12.34 -11.47 -15.21
N GLY A 34 -13.00 -12.43 -15.85
CA GLY A 34 -13.72 -13.51 -15.13
C GLY A 34 -12.86 -14.43 -14.21
N ALA A 35 -11.79 -13.94 -13.58
CA ALA A 35 -10.84 -14.62 -12.69
C ALA A 35 -10.77 -14.01 -11.27
N GLY A 36 -11.67 -13.07 -10.94
CA GLY A 36 -11.79 -12.47 -9.61
C GLY A 36 -11.24 -11.04 -9.54
N GLY A 37 -11.11 -10.54 -8.32
CA GLY A 37 -10.66 -9.16 -8.06
C GLY A 37 -9.15 -9.02 -8.10
N PHE A 38 -8.69 -7.77 -8.02
CA PHE A 38 -7.27 -7.48 -7.95
C PHE A 38 -6.62 -8.20 -6.77
N LEU A 39 -5.37 -8.64 -6.94
CA LEU A 39 -4.67 -9.43 -5.93
C LEU A 39 -4.21 -8.56 -4.76
N ASP A 40 -3.75 -7.35 -5.04
CA ASP A 40 -3.34 -6.32 -4.07
C ASP A 40 -4.48 -5.83 -3.15
N ALA A 41 -5.72 -5.80 -3.66
CA ALA A 41 -6.92 -5.40 -2.94
C ALA A 41 -7.41 -6.47 -1.96
N ARG A 42 -6.87 -7.70 -2.02
CA ARG A 42 -7.26 -8.79 -1.11
C ARG A 42 -6.59 -8.61 0.24
N LEU A 43 -7.36 -8.11 1.21
CA LEU A 43 -6.92 -7.97 2.61
C LEU A 43 -6.52 -9.31 3.26
N SER A 44 -7.03 -10.45 2.76
CA SER A 44 -6.61 -11.79 3.20
C SER A 44 -5.25 -12.22 2.66
N GLY A 45 -4.65 -11.45 1.75
CA GLY A 45 -3.56 -11.90 0.89
C GLY A 45 -4.04 -12.85 -0.21
N TYR A 46 -3.07 -13.41 -0.92
CA TYR A 46 -3.27 -14.35 -2.02
C TYR A 46 -2.09 -15.32 -2.10
N GLU A 47 -2.26 -16.43 -2.83
CA GLU A 47 -1.22 -17.44 -3.04
C GLU A 47 -0.74 -17.46 -4.49
N ALA A 48 0.37 -18.17 -4.75
CA ALA A 48 0.99 -18.25 -6.08
C ALA A 48 0.02 -18.73 -7.18
N ASP A 49 -0.91 -19.64 -6.84
CA ASP A 49 -1.90 -20.15 -7.79
C ASP A 49 -2.88 -19.06 -8.23
N ALA A 50 -3.20 -18.10 -7.37
CA ALA A 50 -4.03 -16.96 -7.73
C ALA A 50 -3.32 -16.03 -8.73
N VAL A 51 -2.01 -15.85 -8.57
CA VAL A 51 -1.17 -15.07 -9.50
C VAL A 51 -1.14 -15.73 -10.88
N ARG A 52 -0.88 -17.05 -10.93
CA ARG A 52 -0.85 -17.83 -12.18
C ARG A 52 -2.23 -17.89 -12.84
N GLY A 53 -3.28 -18.06 -12.05
CA GLY A 53 -4.66 -18.08 -12.54
C GLY A 53 -5.06 -16.75 -13.17
N LEU A 54 -4.69 -15.63 -12.54
CA LEU A 54 -4.94 -14.30 -13.11
C LEU A 54 -4.13 -14.05 -14.39
N GLN A 55 -2.89 -14.53 -14.46
CA GLN A 55 -2.07 -14.46 -15.68
C GLN A 55 -2.72 -15.21 -16.82
N ALA A 56 -3.13 -16.46 -16.59
CA ALA A 56 -3.76 -17.30 -17.60
C ALA A 56 -5.07 -16.69 -18.10
N ALA A 57 -5.82 -16.06 -17.19
CA ALA A 57 -7.03 -15.33 -17.54
C ALA A 57 -6.73 -14.11 -18.43
N LEU A 58 -5.80 -13.25 -18.03
CA LEU A 58 -5.45 -12.03 -18.76
C LEU A 58 -4.69 -12.28 -20.07
N ALA A 59 -4.17 -13.49 -20.28
CA ALA A 59 -3.56 -13.90 -21.56
C ALA A 59 -4.60 -14.02 -22.70
N ASP A 60 -5.89 -14.15 -22.37
CA ASP A 60 -6.96 -14.17 -23.37
C ASP A 60 -7.05 -12.80 -24.09
N PRO A 61 -6.90 -12.75 -25.43
CA PRO A 61 -7.04 -11.52 -26.19
C PRO A 61 -8.36 -10.79 -25.97
N ALA A 62 -9.45 -11.52 -25.69
CA ALA A 62 -10.77 -10.95 -25.41
C ALA A 62 -10.80 -10.09 -24.13
N ARG A 63 -9.80 -10.23 -23.26
CA ARG A 63 -9.70 -9.50 -21.98
C ARG A 63 -8.75 -8.30 -22.06
N ALA A 64 -8.72 -7.62 -23.20
CA ALA A 64 -7.95 -6.38 -23.38
C ALA A 64 -8.32 -5.31 -22.36
N GLU A 65 -9.63 -5.06 -22.17
CA GLU A 65 -10.11 -4.02 -21.24
C GLU A 65 -9.71 -4.30 -19.79
N ALA A 66 -9.70 -5.57 -19.38
CA ALA A 66 -9.21 -5.97 -18.05
C ALA A 66 -7.72 -5.65 -17.86
N ARG A 67 -6.89 -5.84 -18.91
CA ARG A 67 -5.46 -5.51 -18.87
C ARG A 67 -5.24 -4.01 -18.77
N ASP A 68 -6.01 -3.21 -19.52
CA ASP A 68 -5.94 -1.76 -19.47
C ASP A 68 -6.36 -1.23 -18.10
N LEU A 69 -7.41 -1.82 -17.51
CA LEU A 69 -7.84 -1.48 -16.15
C LEU A 69 -6.80 -1.86 -15.10
N LEU A 70 -6.09 -2.97 -15.28
CA LEU A 70 -4.97 -3.36 -14.44
C LEU A 70 -3.81 -2.38 -14.51
N GLN A 71 -3.45 -1.93 -15.72
CA GLN A 71 -2.45 -0.87 -15.86
C GLN A 71 -2.91 0.43 -15.22
N LEU A 72 -4.17 0.81 -15.42
CA LEU A 72 -4.74 2.01 -14.80
C LEU A 72 -4.64 1.94 -13.28
N MET A 73 -4.93 0.78 -12.67
CA MET A 73 -4.81 0.58 -11.24
C MET A 73 -3.38 0.84 -10.74
N TYR A 74 -2.40 0.12 -11.29
CA TYR A 74 -1.01 0.16 -10.81
C TYR A 74 -0.24 1.42 -11.21
N LEU A 75 -0.58 2.07 -12.32
CA LEU A 75 0.03 3.33 -12.77
C LEU A 75 -0.75 4.58 -12.32
N GLY A 76 -1.95 4.40 -11.78
CA GLY A 76 -2.84 5.47 -11.34
C GLY A 76 -2.93 5.53 -9.81
N PRO A 77 -4.05 5.08 -9.20
CA PRO A 77 -4.26 5.23 -7.77
C PRO A 77 -3.21 4.52 -6.94
N ASP A 78 -2.76 3.34 -7.35
CA ASP A 78 -1.80 2.54 -6.58
C ASP A 78 -0.35 3.04 -6.72
N LEU A 79 -0.09 3.97 -7.66
CA LEU A 79 1.16 4.72 -7.69
C LEU A 79 1.16 5.85 -6.66
N VAL A 80 0.02 6.50 -6.47
CA VAL A 80 -0.11 7.70 -5.62
C VAL A 80 -0.38 7.34 -4.16
N LEU A 81 -1.17 6.30 -3.92
CA LEU A 81 -1.61 5.89 -2.59
C LEU A 81 -0.43 5.59 -1.64
N PRO A 82 0.59 4.78 -2.01
CA PRO A 82 1.68 4.44 -1.11
C PRO A 82 2.50 5.67 -0.72
N PHE A 83 2.71 6.60 -1.66
CA PHE A 83 3.39 7.88 -1.39
C PHE A 83 2.60 8.75 -0.42
N ALA A 84 1.31 8.99 -0.71
CA ALA A 84 0.46 9.82 0.13
C ALA A 84 0.35 9.25 1.56
N LEU A 85 0.19 7.93 1.68
CA LEU A 85 0.05 7.25 2.96
C LEU A 85 1.37 7.25 3.74
N THR A 86 2.49 6.93 3.09
CA THR A 86 3.84 7.00 3.68
C THR A 86 4.14 8.40 4.20
N LEU A 87 3.88 9.43 3.38
CA LEU A 87 4.11 10.81 3.76
C LEU A 87 3.23 11.23 4.93
N SER A 88 1.95 10.84 4.93
CA SER A 88 1.02 11.14 6.02
C SER A 88 1.49 10.55 7.35
N LEU A 89 1.96 9.30 7.36
CA LEU A 89 2.47 8.60 8.55
C LEU A 89 3.78 9.23 9.04
N CYS A 90 4.70 9.56 8.14
CA CYS A 90 5.93 10.26 8.47
C CYS A 90 5.67 11.63 9.09
N LEU A 91 4.72 12.40 8.54
CA LEU A 91 4.32 13.70 9.08
C LEU A 91 3.63 13.57 10.44
N LEU A 92 2.80 12.54 10.65
CA LEU A 92 2.21 12.23 11.95
C LEU A 92 3.30 11.93 12.99
N PHE A 93 4.28 11.08 12.67
CA PHE A 93 5.39 10.82 13.57
C PHE A 93 6.21 12.08 13.85
N ARG A 94 6.55 12.86 12.83
CA ARG A 94 7.35 14.08 13.03
C ARG A 94 6.61 15.16 13.81
N GLY A 95 5.29 15.26 13.65
CA GLY A 95 4.45 16.24 14.34
C GLY A 95 4.14 15.89 15.78
N TYR A 96 3.84 14.61 16.07
CA TYR A 96 3.36 14.18 17.38
C TYR A 96 4.39 13.41 18.22
N ALA A 97 5.46 12.86 17.63
CA ALA A 97 6.45 12.12 18.42
C ALA A 97 7.29 13.00 19.36
N PRO A 98 7.79 14.19 18.97
CA PRO A 98 8.62 15.00 19.86
C PRO A 98 7.88 15.35 21.17
N GLY A 99 8.43 14.92 22.31
CA GLY A 99 7.85 15.18 23.64
C GLY A 99 6.92 14.10 24.18
N VAL A 100 6.47 13.13 23.36
CA VAL A 100 5.64 12.01 23.82
C VAL A 100 6.48 10.98 24.56
N VAL A 101 5.94 10.43 25.65
CA VAL A 101 6.53 9.29 26.35
C VAL A 101 6.03 8.00 25.73
N LEU A 102 6.90 7.30 25.00
CA LEU A 102 6.62 5.97 24.44
C LEU A 102 7.45 4.92 25.19
N TYR A 103 6.79 3.90 25.75
CA TYR A 103 7.44 2.85 26.56
C TYR A 103 8.33 3.39 27.68
N GLY A 104 7.93 4.48 28.33
CA GLY A 104 8.67 5.09 29.43
C GLY A 104 9.86 5.97 29.01
N ARG A 105 10.12 6.15 27.72
CA ARG A 105 11.15 7.07 27.20
C ARG A 105 10.51 8.27 26.50
N ARG A 106 11.01 9.47 26.77
CA ARG A 106 10.66 10.67 25.99
C ARG A 106 11.24 10.53 24.58
N LEU A 107 10.37 10.61 23.60
CA LEU A 107 10.75 10.61 22.20
C LEU A 107 11.35 11.97 21.84
N ASP A 108 12.64 11.95 21.54
CA ASP A 108 13.35 13.06 20.89
C ASP A 108 13.20 13.00 19.36
N VAL A 109 13.56 14.06 18.64
CA VAL A 109 13.50 14.20 17.19
C VAL A 109 14.18 13.05 16.45
N ARG A 110 15.26 12.49 17.01
CA ARG A 110 15.96 11.30 16.44
C ARG A 110 15.06 10.06 16.42
N HIS A 111 14.22 9.88 17.44
CA HIS A 111 13.30 8.75 17.51
C HIS A 111 12.16 8.89 16.51
N ALA A 112 11.68 10.12 16.28
CA ALA A 112 10.69 10.40 15.23
C ALA A 112 11.20 9.98 13.84
N TRP A 113 12.48 10.24 13.55
CA TRP A 113 13.13 9.78 12.32
C TRP A 113 13.19 8.26 12.20
N LEU A 114 13.52 7.55 13.27
CA LEU A 114 13.53 6.09 13.29
C LEU A 114 12.14 5.51 13.06
N LEU A 115 11.09 6.13 13.62
CA LEU A 115 9.70 5.72 13.39
C LEU A 115 9.29 5.87 11.93
N CYS A 116 9.83 6.87 11.21
CA CYS A 116 9.59 7.05 9.78
C CYS A 116 10.19 5.94 8.90
N LEU A 117 11.12 5.12 9.40
CA LEU A 117 11.68 4.01 8.61
C LEU A 117 10.63 2.95 8.28
N LEU A 118 9.66 2.73 9.16
CA LEU A 118 8.58 1.76 8.96
C LEU A 118 7.62 2.13 7.81
N PRO A 119 7.01 3.34 7.78
CA PRO A 119 6.17 3.73 6.66
C PRO A 119 6.97 3.88 5.36
N ILE A 120 8.24 4.30 5.41
CA ILE A 120 9.11 4.32 4.22
C ILE A 120 9.32 2.90 3.68
N ALA A 121 9.63 1.94 4.55
CA ALA A 121 9.76 0.54 4.14
C ALA A 121 8.45 0.02 3.55
N TYR A 122 7.29 0.34 4.14
CA TYR A 122 5.99 0.02 3.56
C TYR A 122 5.87 0.54 2.11
N GLY A 123 6.10 1.84 1.89
CA GLY A 123 5.98 2.43 0.55
C GLY A 123 6.93 1.80 -0.47
N VAL A 124 8.14 1.43 -0.04
CA VAL A 124 9.11 0.71 -0.89
C VAL A 124 8.58 -0.68 -1.27
N PHE A 125 8.09 -1.46 -0.31
CA PHE A 125 7.55 -2.80 -0.58
C PHE A 125 6.30 -2.76 -1.46
N ASP A 126 5.45 -1.75 -1.28
CA ASP A 126 4.27 -1.53 -2.11
C ASP A 126 4.67 -1.24 -3.57
N TYR A 127 5.64 -0.34 -3.79
CA TYR A 127 6.17 -0.10 -5.14
C TYR A 127 6.88 -1.30 -5.76
N LEU A 128 7.58 -2.12 -4.97
CA LEU A 128 8.19 -3.36 -5.45
C LEU A 128 7.12 -4.36 -5.90
N GLU A 129 6.00 -4.45 -5.20
CA GLU A 129 4.88 -5.28 -5.60
C GLU A 129 4.28 -4.80 -6.92
N ASN A 130 4.03 -3.49 -7.04
CA ASN A 130 3.43 -2.89 -8.24
C ASN A 130 4.32 -3.08 -9.46
N PHE A 131 5.64 -2.91 -9.28
CA PHE A 131 6.61 -3.23 -10.31
C PHE A 131 6.59 -4.72 -10.68
N GLY A 132 6.47 -5.62 -9.69
CA GLY A 132 6.34 -7.05 -9.91
C GLY A 132 5.10 -7.40 -10.73
N PHE A 133 3.93 -6.84 -10.39
CA PHE A 133 2.71 -7.04 -11.14
C PHE A 133 2.78 -6.50 -12.57
N LEU A 134 3.30 -5.29 -12.77
CA LEU A 134 3.49 -4.71 -14.10
C LEU A 134 4.51 -5.48 -14.95
N SER A 135 5.47 -6.16 -14.33
CA SER A 135 6.47 -6.98 -15.03
C SER A 135 5.98 -8.41 -15.31
N TYR A 136 4.89 -8.84 -14.68
CA TYR A 136 4.36 -10.20 -14.79
C TYR A 136 3.12 -10.27 -15.68
N PHE A 137 2.17 -9.34 -15.46
CA PHE A 137 0.91 -9.34 -16.19
C PHE A 137 1.04 -8.75 -17.59
N PRO A 138 0.25 -9.25 -18.56
CA PRO A 138 0.23 -8.68 -19.90
C PRO A 138 -0.07 -7.18 -19.85
N PRO A 139 0.53 -6.37 -20.72
CA PRO A 139 1.28 -6.72 -21.93
C PRO A 139 2.74 -7.09 -21.69
N ALA A 140 3.22 -7.14 -20.45
CA ALA A 140 4.57 -7.62 -20.19
C ALA A 140 4.69 -9.10 -20.54
N GLU A 141 5.85 -9.46 -21.10
CA GLU A 141 6.24 -10.84 -21.35
C GLU A 141 7.35 -11.20 -20.35
N PRO A 142 7.01 -11.80 -19.19
CA PRO A 142 8.01 -12.08 -18.18
C PRO A 142 9.03 -13.10 -18.72
N GLY A 143 10.32 -12.78 -18.58
CA GLY A 143 11.39 -13.73 -18.90
C GLY A 143 11.29 -15.01 -18.06
N PRO A 144 11.98 -16.11 -18.45
CA PRO A 144 11.81 -17.44 -17.84
C PRO A 144 11.94 -17.43 -16.30
N TRP A 145 12.92 -16.68 -15.78
CA TRP A 145 13.13 -16.54 -14.35
C TRP A 145 11.98 -15.82 -13.63
N LEU A 146 11.47 -14.73 -14.19
CA LEU A 146 10.35 -13.97 -13.60
C LEU A 146 9.07 -14.81 -13.62
N ALA A 147 8.80 -15.49 -14.73
CA ALA A 147 7.63 -16.34 -14.89
C ALA A 147 7.55 -17.46 -13.82
N GLU A 148 8.71 -18.02 -13.45
CA GLU A 148 8.82 -19.06 -12.44
C GLU A 148 8.75 -18.53 -10.99
N ASN A 149 9.42 -17.40 -10.72
CA ASN A 149 9.67 -16.94 -9.35
C ASN A 149 8.67 -15.89 -8.83
N LEU A 150 8.20 -14.95 -9.66
CA LEU A 150 7.30 -13.87 -9.20
C LEU A 150 6.03 -14.36 -8.51
N PRO A 151 5.33 -15.41 -9.00
CA PRO A 151 4.15 -15.94 -8.31
C PRO A 151 4.41 -16.36 -6.87
N ASN A 152 5.63 -16.79 -6.56
CA ASN A 152 6.01 -17.20 -5.20
C ASN A 152 6.49 -16.02 -4.34
N VAL A 153 7.08 -15.00 -4.97
CA VAL A 153 7.62 -13.83 -4.28
C VAL A 153 6.54 -12.80 -3.96
N LEU A 154 5.63 -12.54 -4.90
CA LEU A 154 4.59 -11.51 -4.78
C LEU A 154 3.74 -11.64 -3.51
N PRO A 155 3.16 -12.83 -3.18
CA PRO A 155 2.44 -13.03 -1.92
C PRO A 155 3.23 -12.65 -0.66
N TRP A 156 4.53 -12.92 -0.65
CA TRP A 156 5.40 -12.60 0.48
C TRP A 156 5.62 -11.09 0.59
N VAL A 157 5.84 -10.41 -0.54
CA VAL A 157 5.93 -8.94 -0.59
C VAL A 157 4.65 -8.31 -0.05
N THR A 158 3.47 -8.80 -0.44
CA THR A 158 2.18 -8.34 0.09
C THR A 158 2.07 -8.53 1.61
N ARG A 159 2.48 -9.69 2.13
CA ARG A 159 2.43 -9.95 3.57
C ARG A 159 3.35 -8.98 4.33
N VAL A 160 4.56 -8.75 3.83
CA VAL A 160 5.52 -7.81 4.44
C VAL A 160 4.97 -6.39 4.40
N LYS A 161 4.43 -5.93 3.26
CA LYS A 161 3.87 -4.57 3.14
C LYS A 161 2.72 -4.35 4.12
N PHE A 162 1.81 -5.31 4.26
CA PHE A 162 0.69 -5.20 5.20
C PHE A 162 1.15 -5.18 6.65
N VAL A 163 2.14 -5.99 7.02
CA VAL A 163 2.73 -5.94 8.37
C VAL A 163 3.35 -4.58 8.65
N LEU A 164 4.13 -4.03 7.72
CA LEU A 164 4.76 -2.71 7.86
C LEU A 164 3.70 -1.60 7.99
N LEU A 165 2.66 -1.63 7.16
CA LEU A 165 1.55 -0.69 7.23
C LEU A 165 0.80 -0.79 8.55
N PHE A 166 0.46 -2.00 8.98
CA PHE A 166 -0.28 -2.25 10.21
C PHE A 166 0.49 -1.75 11.44
N VAL A 167 1.78 -2.10 11.54
CA VAL A 167 2.64 -1.62 12.63
C VAL A 167 2.78 -0.09 12.59
N SER A 168 2.95 0.50 11.41
CA SER A 168 3.03 1.95 11.25
C SER A 168 1.75 2.66 11.70
N ALA A 169 0.58 2.14 11.30
CA ALA A 169 -0.72 2.68 11.68
C ALA A 169 -0.97 2.57 13.19
N LEU A 170 -0.64 1.42 13.81
CA LEU A 170 -0.76 1.23 15.26
C LEU A 170 0.13 2.21 16.05
N LEU A 171 1.38 2.40 15.60
CA LEU A 171 2.29 3.34 16.22
C LEU A 171 1.81 4.78 16.05
N ALA A 172 1.32 5.14 14.86
CA ALA A 172 0.79 6.47 14.60
C ALA A 172 -0.44 6.76 15.49
N LEU A 173 -1.38 5.82 15.59
CA LEU A 173 -2.54 5.91 16.47
C LEU A 173 -2.11 6.05 17.94
N ARG A 174 -1.12 5.26 18.37
CA ARG A 174 -0.60 5.34 19.73
C ARG A 174 -0.02 6.72 20.02
N VAL A 175 0.84 7.22 19.15
CA VAL A 175 1.49 8.52 19.33
C VAL A 175 0.46 9.65 19.34
N THR A 176 -0.55 9.63 18.47
CA THR A 176 -1.59 10.68 18.45
C THR A 176 -2.48 10.65 19.70
N VAL A 177 -2.92 9.46 20.15
CA VAL A 177 -3.77 9.32 21.35
C VAL A 177 -3.04 9.72 22.63
N PHE A 178 -1.77 9.34 22.79
CA PHE A 178 -1.00 9.67 23.98
C PHE A 178 -0.42 11.09 23.97
N SER A 179 -0.19 11.69 22.79
CA SER A 179 0.17 13.10 22.65
C SER A 179 -0.93 14.02 23.18
N GLY A 180 -2.20 13.75 22.82
CA GLY A 180 -3.35 14.55 23.27
C GLY A 180 -3.60 14.52 24.79
N ARG A 181 -3.02 13.56 25.53
CA ARG A 181 -3.12 13.49 27.00
C ARG A 181 -2.00 14.27 27.72
N SER A 182 -0.97 14.72 27.01
CA SER A 182 0.15 15.47 27.58
C SER A 182 -0.11 16.97 27.67
N ASP A 183 -0.99 17.53 26.83
CA ASP A 183 -1.36 18.96 26.82
C ASP A 183 -2.42 19.35 27.87
N GLY A 184 -2.90 18.37 28.66
CA GLY A 184 -3.92 18.56 29.69
C GLY A 184 -3.38 18.67 31.12
N ARG A 185 -2.10 18.99 31.32
CA ARG A 185 -1.50 19.26 32.63
C ARG A 185 -0.62 20.50 32.62
#